data_AF-A0A382QIS9-F1
#
_entry.id   AF-A0A382QIS9-F1
#
_cell.length_a   1.000
_cell.length_b   1.000
_cell.length_c   1.000
_cell.angle_alpha   90.00
_cell.angle_beta   90.00
_cell.angle_gamma   90.00
#
_symmetry.space_group_name_H-M   'P 1'
#
loop_
_entity.id
_entity.type
_entity.pdbx_description
1 polymer ?
#
loop_
_entity_poly.entity_id
_entity_poly.type
_entity_poly.pdbx_seq_one_letter_code
_entity_poly.pdbx_strand_id
1 'polypeptide(L)'
;MAKGLNPMRLAPPMKWYKENQDRFWQGILLLAVLLNIYALVTSDLGLDTHQKMAYVEVEGGYALDWGDIRLENPNASNPDDASIISNPPLTAGYSSGTVLFSLIAISVIGYFVGMRKEFIALILIHPALIFATGRGYDEPLIALLMAFLVLLMTLSENSKNPWILKILAGLPIVGILLIKNTIPEDSLLIPTLILILAMSISCCIPNRFFQPEKMLLSGFGLGVILVLILGFIGKGTPTIIFDEPGRFLYALPFAII
;
A
#
# COMPACT_ATOMS: atom_id res chain seq x y z
N MET A 1 -34.37 16.44 -35.29
CA MET A 1 -33.25 16.10 -36.19
C MET A 1 -31.96 16.14 -35.37
N ALA A 2 -31.67 15.07 -34.61
CA ALA A 2 -30.48 14.98 -33.76
C ALA A 2 -29.41 14.20 -34.52
N LYS A 3 -28.30 14.87 -34.85
CA LYS A 3 -27.13 14.27 -35.51
C LYS A 3 -26.53 13.21 -34.58
N GLY A 4 -26.41 11.99 -35.09
CA GLY A 4 -25.74 10.88 -34.42
C GLY A 4 -24.28 11.21 -34.16
N LEU A 5 -23.89 11.12 -32.89
CA LEU A 5 -22.50 11.06 -32.47
C LEU A 5 -21.91 9.74 -32.96
N ASN A 6 -20.99 9.80 -33.92
CA ASN A 6 -20.19 8.67 -34.34
C ASN A 6 -19.36 8.19 -33.13
N PRO A 7 -19.48 6.94 -32.69
CA PRO A 7 -18.55 6.39 -31.71
C PRO A 7 -17.17 6.39 -32.37
N MET A 8 -16.24 7.06 -31.72
CA MET A 8 -14.83 7.17 -32.11
C MET A 8 -14.30 5.75 -32.37
N ARG A 9 -14.13 5.37 -33.64
CA ARG A 9 -13.55 4.07 -34.02
C ARG A 9 -12.09 4.09 -33.58
N LEU A 10 -11.82 3.49 -32.42
CA LEU A 10 -10.47 3.15 -32.01
C LEU A 10 -9.80 2.37 -33.16
N ALA A 11 -8.58 2.79 -33.53
CA ALA A 11 -7.82 2.11 -34.55
C ALA A 11 -7.69 0.62 -34.19
N PRO A 12 -7.83 -0.31 -35.16
CA PRO A 12 -7.71 -1.72 -34.85
C PRO A 12 -6.33 -2.01 -34.26
N PRO A 13 -6.23 -2.87 -33.22
CA PRO A 13 -4.95 -3.21 -32.62
C PRO A 13 -4.01 -3.75 -33.69
N MET A 14 -2.73 -3.37 -33.62
CA MET A 14 -1.73 -3.76 -34.60
C MET A 14 -1.74 -5.29 -34.80
N LYS A 15 -1.74 -5.72 -36.07
CA LYS A 15 -1.82 -7.15 -36.46
C LYS A 15 -0.81 -8.02 -35.71
N TRP A 16 0.40 -7.50 -35.51
CA TRP A 16 1.46 -8.15 -34.75
C TRP A 16 1.08 -8.45 -33.29
N TYR A 17 0.46 -7.49 -32.58
CA TYR A 17 0.05 -7.67 -31.18
C TYR A 17 -1.02 -8.75 -31.07
N LYS A 18 -1.98 -8.77 -31.99
CA LYS A 18 -3.05 -9.78 -32.01
C LYS A 18 -2.50 -11.20 -32.19
N GLU A 19 -1.42 -11.35 -32.97
CA GLU A 19 -0.78 -12.63 -33.25
C GLU A 19 0.24 -13.05 -32.17
N ASN A 20 0.77 -12.11 -31.39
CA ASN A 20 1.87 -12.35 -30.44
C ASN A 20 1.59 -11.86 -29.01
N GLN A 21 0.32 -11.70 -28.64
CA GLN A 21 -0.09 -11.16 -27.34
C GLN A 21 0.59 -11.89 -26.17
N ASP A 22 0.67 -13.21 -26.23
CA ASP A 22 1.30 -14.01 -25.17
C ASP A 22 2.78 -13.71 -24.98
N ARG A 23 3.53 -13.61 -26.09
CA ARG A 23 4.97 -13.29 -26.08
C ARG A 23 5.22 -11.87 -25.64
N PHE A 24 4.36 -10.94 -26.04
CA PHE A 24 4.42 -9.55 -25.62
C PHE A 24 4.33 -9.43 -24.09
N TRP A 25 3.33 -10.05 -23.48
CA TRP A 25 3.16 -9.99 -22.01
C TRP A 25 4.21 -10.76 -21.23
N GLN A 26 4.74 -11.85 -21.77
CA GLN A 26 5.93 -12.50 -21.22
C GLN A 26 7.15 -11.58 -21.26
N GLY A 27 7.33 -10.83 -22.36
CA GLY A 27 8.37 -9.82 -22.49
C GLY A 27 8.22 -8.69 -21.47
N ILE A 28 7.01 -8.17 -21.26
CA ILE A 28 6.75 -7.16 -20.21
C ILE A 28 7.04 -7.72 -18.82
N LEU A 29 6.62 -8.95 -18.53
CA LEU A 29 6.87 -9.58 -17.23
C LEU A 29 8.37 -9.72 -16.96
N LEU A 30 9.13 -10.20 -17.95
CA LEU A 30 10.59 -10.28 -17.89
C LEU A 30 11.22 -8.90 -17.67
N LEU A 31 10.80 -7.90 -18.45
CA LEU A 31 11.27 -6.52 -18.34
C LEU A 31 10.99 -5.97 -16.93
N ALA A 32 9.80 -6.19 -16.39
CA ALA A 32 9.41 -5.73 -15.06
C ALA A 32 10.33 -6.33 -13.97
N VAL A 33 10.61 -7.62 -14.04
CA VAL A 33 11.55 -8.28 -13.11
C VAL A 33 12.96 -7.68 -13.25
N LEU A 34 13.44 -7.51 -14.47
CA LEU A 34 14.76 -6.91 -14.73
C LEU A 34 14.86 -5.47 -14.22
N LEU A 35 13.81 -4.66 -14.39
CA LEU A 35 13.76 -3.29 -13.90
C LEU A 35 13.79 -3.22 -12.37
N ASN A 36 13.07 -4.10 -11.69
CA ASN A 36 13.10 -4.18 -10.23
C ASN A 36 14.49 -4.60 -9.72
N ILE A 37 15.13 -5.60 -10.35
CA ILE A 37 16.50 -6.01 -10.02
C ILE A 37 17.48 -4.86 -10.28
N TYR A 38 17.36 -4.19 -11.42
CA TYR A 38 18.20 -3.05 -11.77
C TYR A 38 18.07 -1.93 -10.74
N ALA A 39 16.83 -1.57 -10.38
CA ALA A 39 16.57 -0.56 -9.36
C ALA A 39 17.20 -0.95 -8.02
N LEU A 40 17.06 -2.21 -7.60
CA LEU A 40 17.62 -2.73 -6.34
C LEU A 40 19.15 -2.67 -6.27
N VAL A 41 19.85 -2.85 -7.40
CA VAL A 41 21.32 -2.87 -7.44
C VAL A 41 21.92 -1.48 -7.66
N THR A 42 21.19 -0.57 -8.29
CA THR A 42 21.71 0.74 -8.70
C THR A 42 21.22 1.91 -7.85
N SER A 43 20.12 1.74 -7.10
CA SER A 43 19.53 2.82 -6.32
C SER A 43 20.13 2.88 -4.92
N ASP A 44 20.36 4.10 -4.45
CA ASP A 44 20.61 4.36 -3.04
C ASP A 44 19.33 4.19 -2.22
N LEU A 45 19.49 3.78 -0.97
CA LEU A 45 18.41 3.67 -0.02
C LEU A 45 17.66 5.01 0.10
N GLY A 46 16.34 4.93 0.27
CA GLY A 46 15.50 6.10 0.42
C GLY A 46 15.61 6.70 1.81
N LEU A 47 15.07 7.92 1.96
CA LEU A 47 15.10 8.66 3.21
C LEU A 47 14.42 7.89 4.34
N ASP A 48 13.22 7.35 4.10
CA ASP A 48 12.45 6.60 5.10
C ASP A 48 13.23 5.39 5.63
N THR A 49 13.95 4.71 4.73
CA THR A 49 14.84 3.59 5.07
C THR A 49 16.01 4.05 5.92
N HIS A 50 16.69 5.12 5.52
CA HIS A 50 17.78 5.70 6.31
C HIS A 50 17.34 6.13 7.70
N GLN A 51 16.16 6.75 7.83
CA GLN A 51 15.61 7.14 9.13
C GLN A 51 15.39 5.95 10.04
N LYS A 52 14.76 4.89 9.53
CA LYS A 52 14.50 3.66 10.31
C LYS A 52 15.78 2.93 10.73
N MET A 53 16.83 2.97 9.91
CA MET A 53 18.13 2.36 10.23
C MET A 53 18.99 3.19 11.18
N ALA A 54 18.63 4.46 11.41
CA ALA A 54 19.43 5.37 12.21
C ALA A 54 19.00 5.48 13.68
N TYR A 55 18.00 4.68 14.08
CA TYR A 55 17.70 4.50 15.49
C TYR A 55 18.88 3.81 16.18
N VAL A 56 19.41 4.46 17.20
CA VAL A 56 20.45 3.90 18.06
C VAL A 56 19.87 3.51 19.41
N GLU A 57 20.51 2.55 20.06
CA GLU A 57 20.14 2.12 21.40
C GLU A 57 20.60 3.16 22.43
N VAL A 58 19.69 3.56 23.30
CA VAL A 58 19.89 4.52 24.40
C VAL A 58 19.33 3.97 25.71
N GLU A 59 19.66 4.60 26.84
CA GLU A 59 19.10 4.19 28.12
C GLU A 59 17.56 4.32 28.09
N GLY A 60 16.85 3.18 28.17
CA GLY A 60 15.40 3.11 28.15
C GLY A 60 14.76 2.83 26.78
N GLY A 61 15.53 2.63 25.70
CA GLY A 61 14.98 2.23 24.40
C GLY A 61 15.86 2.61 23.22
N TYR A 62 15.25 3.18 22.18
CA TYR A 62 15.90 3.60 20.95
C TYR A 62 15.54 5.05 20.62
N ALA A 63 16.50 5.82 20.13
CA ALA A 63 16.29 7.22 19.74
C ALA A 63 17.08 7.56 18.47
N LEU A 64 16.70 8.66 17.82
CA LEU A 64 17.47 9.23 16.71
C LEU A 64 18.56 10.13 17.29
N ASP A 65 19.81 9.90 16.92
CA ASP A 65 20.99 10.67 17.38
C ASP A 65 20.90 12.17 17.10
N TRP A 66 20.12 12.55 16.10
CA TRP A 66 19.94 13.93 15.70
C TRP A 66 18.61 14.54 16.21
N GLY A 67 17.82 13.81 16.99
CA GLY A 67 16.50 14.24 17.46
C GLY A 67 15.33 13.96 16.50
N ASP A 68 14.12 14.26 16.94
CA ASP A 68 12.88 13.92 16.23
C ASP A 68 12.77 14.59 14.85
N ILE A 69 11.93 14.01 13.98
CA ILE A 69 11.58 14.60 12.69
C ILE A 69 10.64 15.80 12.92
N ARG A 70 10.91 16.92 12.23
CA ARG A 70 10.11 18.14 12.32
C ARG A 70 8.74 17.97 11.68
N LEU A 71 7.81 17.34 12.38
CA LEU A 71 6.39 17.29 12.01
C LEU A 71 5.62 18.42 12.72
N GLU A 72 5.78 18.53 14.04
CA GLU A 72 5.02 19.50 14.87
C GLU A 72 5.88 20.21 15.93
N ASN A 73 6.96 19.60 16.42
CA ASN A 73 7.82 20.18 17.47
C ASN A 73 8.81 21.23 16.88
N PRO A 74 8.77 22.50 17.32
CA PRO A 74 9.74 23.51 16.90
C PRO A 74 11.19 23.19 17.27
N ASN A 75 11.39 22.37 18.30
CA ASN A 75 12.69 21.89 18.78
C ASN A 75 13.10 20.54 18.16
N ALA A 76 12.32 20.01 17.21
CA ALA A 76 12.72 18.78 16.53
C ALA A 76 14.07 18.97 15.80
N SER A 77 14.79 17.86 15.68
CA SER A 77 16.22 17.82 15.34
C SER A 77 17.17 18.33 16.43
N ASN A 78 16.74 18.29 17.70
CA ASN A 78 17.62 18.44 18.86
C ASN A 78 17.88 17.05 19.49
N PRO A 79 19.14 16.57 19.55
CA PRO A 79 19.49 15.31 20.18
C PRO A 79 19.03 15.20 21.64
N ASP A 80 19.06 16.32 22.37
CA ASP A 80 18.73 16.36 23.81
C ASP A 80 17.22 16.22 24.08
N ASP A 81 16.38 16.36 23.05
CA ASP A 81 14.91 16.26 23.10
C ASP A 81 14.39 15.14 22.19
N ALA A 82 15.21 14.12 21.93
CA ALA A 82 14.83 12.99 21.08
C ALA A 82 13.79 12.10 21.77
N SER A 83 12.73 11.72 21.04
CA SER A 83 11.75 10.75 21.54
C SER A 83 12.38 9.36 21.64
N ILE A 84 12.30 8.77 22.83
CA ILE A 84 12.74 7.40 23.09
C ILE A 84 11.57 6.46 22.81
N ILE A 85 11.75 5.56 21.86
CA ILE A 85 10.80 4.50 21.54
C ILE A 85 11.29 3.17 22.12
N SER A 86 10.37 2.32 22.55
CA SER A 86 10.71 1.05 23.19
C SER A 86 11.34 0.04 22.23
N ASN A 87 10.88 0.01 20.98
CA ASN A 87 11.33 -0.91 19.94
C ASN A 87 11.73 -0.11 18.70
N PRO A 88 12.83 -0.46 18.02
CA PRO A 88 13.20 0.20 16.78
C PRO A 88 12.19 -0.18 15.68
N PRO A 89 12.02 0.66 14.65
CA PRO A 89 11.16 0.34 13.53
C PRO A 89 11.60 -0.98 12.89
N LEU A 90 10.63 -1.81 12.48
CA LEU A 90 10.95 -3.08 11.83
C LEU A 90 11.70 -2.80 10.52
N THR A 91 12.97 -3.18 10.48
CA THR A 91 13.88 -2.99 9.34
C THR A 91 13.87 -4.17 8.36
N ALA A 92 12.89 -5.08 8.50
CA ALA A 92 12.76 -6.32 7.74
C ALA A 92 12.73 -6.14 6.20
N GLY A 93 12.49 -4.92 5.71
CA GLY A 93 12.53 -4.56 4.29
C GLY A 93 13.94 -4.43 3.68
N TYR A 94 15.02 -4.39 4.46
CA TYR A 94 16.33 -3.95 3.94
C TYR A 94 17.26 -5.04 3.42
N SER A 95 16.82 -6.29 3.39
CA SER A 95 17.57 -7.30 2.66
C SER A 95 17.10 -7.31 1.21
N SER A 96 18.01 -7.15 0.26
CA SER A 96 17.72 -7.35 -1.18
C SER A 96 16.99 -8.68 -1.44
N GLY A 97 17.23 -9.70 -0.59
CA GLY A 97 16.51 -10.96 -0.58
C GLY A 97 15.01 -10.87 -0.25
N THR A 98 14.59 -10.05 0.73
CA THR A 98 13.17 -9.92 1.10
C THR A 98 12.37 -9.23 0.00
N VAL A 99 12.95 -8.21 -0.65
CA VAL A 99 12.30 -7.53 -1.78
C VAL A 99 12.11 -8.47 -2.97
N LEU A 100 13.16 -9.21 -3.37
CA LEU A 100 13.07 -10.19 -4.46
C LEU A 100 12.09 -11.31 -4.13
N PHE A 101 12.12 -11.82 -2.90
CA PHE A 101 11.15 -12.80 -2.43
C PHE A 101 9.71 -12.28 -2.56
N SER A 102 9.43 -11.05 -2.14
CA SER A 102 8.12 -10.44 -2.29
C SER A 102 7.64 -10.39 -3.73
N LEU A 103 8.49 -9.96 -4.67
CA LEU A 103 8.13 -9.87 -6.10
C LEU A 103 7.81 -11.25 -6.70
N ILE A 104 8.62 -12.27 -6.36
CA ILE A 104 8.39 -13.65 -6.79
C ILE A 104 7.09 -14.18 -6.17
N ALA A 105 6.90 -13.99 -4.87
CA ALA A 105 5.73 -14.49 -4.15
C ALA A 105 4.44 -13.82 -4.65
N ILE A 106 4.42 -12.51 -4.92
CA ILE A 106 3.27 -11.83 -5.54
C ILE A 106 2.92 -12.46 -6.89
N SER A 107 3.93 -12.78 -7.71
CA SER A 107 3.74 -13.41 -9.02
C SER A 107 3.14 -14.81 -8.89
N VAL A 108 3.66 -15.61 -7.97
CA VAL A 108 3.20 -16.98 -7.70
C VAL A 108 1.78 -16.97 -7.13
N ILE A 109 1.50 -16.12 -6.16
CA ILE A 109 0.16 -15.96 -5.57
C ILE A 109 -0.83 -15.50 -6.65
N GLY A 110 -0.47 -14.51 -7.47
CA GLY A 110 -1.29 -14.04 -8.57
C GLY A 110 -1.65 -15.16 -9.54
N TYR A 111 -0.70 -16.05 -9.85
CA TYR A 111 -0.96 -17.24 -10.66
C TYR A 111 -1.94 -18.21 -9.97
N PHE A 112 -1.76 -18.51 -8.68
CA PHE A 112 -2.66 -19.39 -7.92
C PHE A 112 -4.08 -18.86 -7.79
N VAL A 113 -4.25 -17.55 -7.68
CA VAL A 113 -5.56 -16.88 -7.64
C VAL A 113 -6.24 -16.88 -9.02
N GLY A 114 -5.54 -17.31 -10.08
CA GLY A 114 -6.07 -17.32 -11.43
C GLY A 114 -6.04 -15.96 -12.11
N MET A 115 -5.18 -15.04 -11.64
CA MET A 115 -5.00 -13.75 -12.31
C MET A 115 -4.35 -13.95 -13.67
N ARG A 116 -4.81 -13.17 -14.65
CA ARG A 116 -4.18 -13.15 -15.97
C ARG A 116 -2.75 -12.59 -15.86
N LYS A 117 -1.81 -13.18 -16.60
CA LYS A 117 -0.39 -12.77 -16.60
C LYS A 117 -0.19 -11.29 -16.93
N GLU A 118 -1.09 -10.72 -17.73
CA GLU A 118 -1.14 -9.29 -18.07
C GLU A 118 -1.25 -8.43 -16.81
N PHE A 119 -2.09 -8.84 -15.86
CA PHE A 119 -2.32 -8.08 -14.64
C PHE A 119 -1.12 -8.19 -13.68
N ILE A 120 -0.52 -9.37 -13.59
CA ILE A 120 0.72 -9.58 -12.83
C ILE A 120 1.85 -8.70 -13.40
N ALA A 121 1.99 -8.68 -14.73
CA ALA A 121 2.98 -7.85 -15.41
C ALA A 121 2.75 -6.35 -15.17
N LEU A 122 1.50 -5.89 -15.18
CA LEU A 122 1.14 -4.50 -14.87
C LEU A 122 1.46 -4.11 -13.42
N ILE A 123 1.25 -5.01 -12.45
CA ILE A 123 1.62 -4.77 -11.05
C ILE A 123 3.14 -4.60 -10.93
N LEU A 124 3.90 -5.53 -11.51
CA LEU A 124 5.37 -5.55 -11.37
C LEU A 124 6.07 -4.41 -12.11
N ILE A 125 5.52 -3.96 -13.24
CA ILE A 125 6.09 -2.84 -14.02
C ILE A 125 5.65 -1.47 -13.48
N HIS A 126 4.76 -1.44 -12.49
CA HIS A 126 4.25 -0.19 -11.96
C HIS A 126 5.40 0.67 -11.40
N PRO A 127 5.54 1.94 -11.83
CA PRO A 127 6.70 2.75 -11.49
C PRO A 127 6.88 2.96 -9.99
N ALA A 128 5.78 3.08 -9.23
CA ALA A 128 5.86 3.22 -7.77
C ALA A 128 6.41 1.96 -7.10
N LEU A 129 6.13 0.77 -7.63
CA LEU A 129 6.66 -0.47 -7.06
C LEU A 129 8.16 -0.60 -7.34
N ILE A 130 8.57 -0.31 -8.59
CA ILE A 130 10.00 -0.29 -8.98
C ILE A 130 10.77 0.73 -8.11
N PHE A 131 10.20 1.93 -7.92
CA PHE A 131 10.81 2.96 -7.09
C PHE A 131 10.94 2.53 -5.63
N ALA A 132 9.89 1.97 -5.04
CA ALA A 132 9.93 1.48 -3.66
C ALA A 132 10.94 0.33 -3.50
N THR A 133 10.99 -0.59 -4.46
CA THR A 133 12.00 -1.65 -4.53
C THR A 133 13.42 -1.10 -4.56
N GLY A 134 13.69 -0.09 -5.40
CA GLY A 134 15.01 0.53 -5.47
C GLY A 134 15.40 1.29 -4.19
N ARG A 135 14.44 1.97 -3.57
CA ARG A 135 14.69 2.74 -2.33
C ARG A 135 14.75 1.88 -1.07
N GLY A 136 14.47 0.57 -1.16
CA GLY A 136 14.41 -0.32 -0.01
C GLY A 136 13.28 0.05 0.94
N TYR A 137 12.17 0.57 0.43
CA TYR A 137 10.99 0.86 1.22
C TYR A 137 10.16 -0.40 1.47
N ASP A 138 9.17 -0.32 2.36
CA ASP A 138 8.37 -1.46 2.78
C ASP A 138 7.23 -1.82 1.81
N GLU A 139 6.95 -1.00 0.78
CA GLU A 139 5.83 -1.24 -0.14
C GLU A 139 5.87 -2.61 -0.83
N PRO A 140 7.02 -3.18 -1.24
CA PRO A 140 7.05 -4.53 -1.78
C PRO A 140 6.56 -5.59 -0.78
N LEU A 141 6.87 -5.44 0.51
CA LEU A 141 6.40 -6.32 1.57
C LEU A 141 4.90 -6.09 1.86
N ILE A 142 4.45 -4.84 1.88
CA ILE A 142 3.02 -4.50 1.99
C ILE A 142 2.23 -5.08 0.81
N ALA A 143 2.76 -4.99 -0.41
CA ALA A 143 2.16 -5.57 -1.61
C ALA A 143 2.07 -7.11 -1.50
N LEU A 144 3.08 -7.77 -0.93
CA LEU A 144 3.03 -9.19 -0.63
C LEU A 144 1.93 -9.53 0.38
N LEU A 145 1.81 -8.77 1.48
CA LEU A 145 0.73 -8.96 2.46
C LEU A 145 -0.65 -8.76 1.83
N MET A 146 -0.79 -7.77 0.94
CA MET A 146 -2.01 -7.59 0.16
C MET A 146 -2.28 -8.77 -0.79
N ALA A 147 -1.25 -9.36 -1.40
CA ALA A 147 -1.41 -10.58 -2.20
C ALA A 147 -1.89 -11.76 -1.35
N PHE A 148 -1.37 -11.94 -0.12
CA PHE A 148 -1.87 -12.95 0.81
C PHE A 148 -3.32 -12.70 1.25
N LEU A 149 -3.71 -11.45 1.49
CA LEU A 149 -5.10 -11.08 1.76
C LEU A 149 -6.01 -11.54 0.61
N VAL A 150 -5.65 -11.23 -0.64
CA VAL A 150 -6.41 -11.64 -1.83
C VAL A 150 -6.48 -13.16 -1.93
N LEU A 151 -5.36 -13.87 -1.74
CA LEU A 151 -5.33 -15.33 -1.75
C LEU A 151 -6.31 -15.94 -0.74
N LEU A 152 -6.26 -15.48 0.52
CA LEU A 152 -7.13 -15.99 1.57
C LEU A 152 -8.60 -15.69 1.30
N MET A 153 -8.91 -14.51 0.75
CA MET A 153 -10.26 -14.15 0.33
C MET A 153 -10.75 -15.06 -0.81
N THR A 154 -9.94 -15.32 -1.84
CA THR A 154 -10.29 -16.23 -2.95
C THR A 154 -10.46 -17.68 -2.47
N LEU A 155 -9.60 -18.14 -1.56
CA LEU A 155 -9.76 -19.46 -0.95
C LEU A 155 -11.03 -19.55 -0.08
N SER A 156 -11.41 -18.45 0.57
CA SER A 156 -12.63 -18.40 1.39
C SER A 156 -13.89 -18.59 0.57
N GLU A 157 -13.95 -18.08 -0.67
CA GLU A 157 -15.10 -18.20 -1.56
C GLU A 157 -15.39 -19.66 -1.96
N ASN A 158 -14.34 -20.48 -2.05
CA ASN A 158 -14.43 -21.90 -2.42
C ASN A 158 -14.52 -22.83 -1.21
N SER A 159 -14.48 -22.31 0.02
CA SER A 159 -14.47 -23.10 1.24
C SER A 159 -15.88 -23.38 1.76
N LYS A 160 -16.09 -24.57 2.33
CA LYS A 160 -17.31 -24.89 3.08
C LYS A 160 -17.46 -24.04 4.34
N ASN A 161 -16.35 -23.53 4.89
CA ASN A 161 -16.31 -22.78 6.12
C ASN A 161 -15.55 -21.46 5.92
N PRO A 162 -16.17 -20.45 5.28
CA PRO A 162 -15.47 -19.24 4.83
C PRO A 162 -14.98 -18.36 5.99
N TRP A 163 -15.63 -18.40 7.16
CA TRP A 163 -15.33 -17.48 8.27
C TRP A 163 -13.90 -17.61 8.79
N ILE A 164 -13.34 -18.83 8.89
CA ILE A 164 -11.97 -19.03 9.38
C ILE A 164 -10.97 -18.35 8.43
N LEU A 165 -11.14 -18.56 7.12
CA LEU A 165 -10.25 -17.98 6.12
C LEU A 165 -10.40 -16.46 6.03
N LYS A 166 -11.61 -15.91 6.22
CA LYS A 166 -11.82 -14.46 6.27
C LYS A 166 -11.25 -13.83 7.54
N ILE A 167 -11.31 -14.49 8.69
CA ILE A 167 -10.62 -14.05 9.91
C ILE A 167 -9.11 -14.07 9.67
N LEU A 168 -8.57 -15.14 9.09
CA LEU A 168 -7.16 -15.26 8.79
C LEU A 168 -6.70 -14.18 7.78
N ALA A 169 -7.59 -13.80 6.85
CA ALA A 169 -7.38 -12.70 5.92
C ALA A 169 -7.22 -11.33 6.62
N GLY A 170 -7.65 -11.20 7.88
CA GLY A 170 -7.37 -10.03 8.71
C GLY A 170 -5.90 -9.92 9.14
N LEU A 171 -5.17 -11.04 9.26
CA LEU A 171 -3.78 -11.04 9.74
C LEU A 171 -2.81 -10.27 8.83
N PRO A 172 -2.84 -10.41 7.48
CA PRO A 172 -2.03 -9.57 6.61
C PRO A 172 -2.23 -8.07 6.82
N ILE A 173 -3.46 -7.62 7.09
CA ILE A 173 -3.74 -6.20 7.34
C ILE A 173 -3.15 -5.74 8.67
N VAL A 174 -3.21 -6.57 9.71
CA VAL A 174 -2.48 -6.33 10.96
C VAL A 174 -0.98 -6.22 10.69
N GLY A 175 -0.42 -7.12 9.88
CA GLY A 175 0.98 -7.07 9.47
C GLY A 175 1.35 -5.74 8.80
N ILE A 176 0.49 -5.21 7.93
CA ILE A 176 0.69 -3.89 7.29
C ILE A 176 0.74 -2.77 8.34
N LEU A 177 -0.16 -2.81 9.34
CA LEU A 177 -0.16 -1.83 10.42
C LEU A 177 1.12 -1.92 11.27
N LEU A 178 1.62 -3.13 11.54
CA LEU A 178 2.86 -3.33 12.29
C LEU A 178 4.10 -2.82 11.55
N ILE A 179 4.15 -3.00 10.23
CA ILE A 179 5.27 -2.51 9.40
C ILE A 179 5.28 -0.97 9.36
N LYS A 180 4.10 -0.36 9.30
CA LYS A 180 3.97 1.09 9.08
C LYS A 180 4.01 1.91 10.37
N ASN A 181 3.67 1.34 11.51
CA ASN A 181 3.57 2.07 12.78
C ASN A 181 4.63 1.64 13.79
N THR A 182 5.25 2.63 14.43
CA THR A 182 6.02 2.50 15.69
C THR A 182 5.11 2.74 16.90
N ILE A 183 3.85 2.30 16.82
CA ILE A 183 2.87 2.48 17.89
C ILE A 183 3.18 1.46 19.01
N PRO A 184 3.03 1.81 20.31
CA PRO A 184 3.15 0.85 21.40
C PRO A 184 2.26 -0.37 21.15
N GLU A 185 2.80 -1.57 21.35
CA GLU A 185 2.13 -2.85 21.04
C GLU A 185 0.69 -2.92 21.58
N ASP A 186 0.45 -2.30 22.73
CA ASP A 186 -0.85 -2.21 23.41
C ASP A 186 -1.93 -1.47 22.61
N SER A 187 -1.56 -0.49 21.79
CA SER A 187 -2.49 0.34 21.03
C SER A 187 -2.96 -0.31 19.71
N LEU A 188 -2.33 -1.42 19.29
CA LEU A 188 -2.71 -2.16 18.09
C LEU A 188 -3.80 -3.21 18.36
N LEU A 189 -4.01 -3.59 19.62
CA LEU A 189 -5.02 -4.58 20.01
C LEU A 189 -6.44 -4.15 19.60
N ILE A 190 -6.82 -2.90 19.84
CA ILE A 190 -8.17 -2.41 19.47
C ILE A 190 -8.37 -2.41 17.95
N PRO A 191 -7.47 -1.81 17.13
CA PRO A 191 -7.55 -1.90 15.66
C PRO A 191 -7.61 -3.33 15.14
N THR A 192 -6.80 -4.24 15.68
CA THR A 192 -6.81 -5.65 15.26
C THR A 192 -8.15 -6.34 15.55
N LEU A 193 -8.72 -6.13 16.75
CA LEU A 193 -10.03 -6.67 17.11
C LEU A 193 -11.14 -6.12 16.22
N ILE A 194 -11.14 -4.81 15.95
CA ILE A 194 -12.11 -4.17 15.04
C ILE A 194 -12.00 -4.79 13.64
N LEU A 195 -10.78 -5.03 13.16
CA LEU A 195 -10.55 -5.58 11.84
C LEU A 195 -10.98 -7.06 11.73
N ILE A 196 -10.68 -7.87 12.75
CA ILE A 196 -11.16 -9.26 12.86
C ILE A 196 -12.69 -9.29 12.88
N LEU A 197 -13.32 -8.40 13.66
CA LEU A 197 -14.76 -8.28 13.73
C LEU A 197 -15.36 -7.88 12.37
N ALA A 198 -14.79 -6.88 11.71
CA ALA A 198 -15.22 -6.43 10.39
C ALA A 198 -15.12 -7.56 9.34
N MET A 199 -14.01 -8.29 9.34
CA MET A 199 -13.82 -9.45 8.45
C MET A 199 -14.78 -10.59 8.76
N SER A 200 -15.08 -10.83 10.04
CA SER A 200 -16.06 -11.83 10.47
C SER A 200 -17.47 -11.46 10.01
N ILE A 201 -17.89 -10.20 10.20
CA ILE A 201 -19.19 -9.67 9.78
C ILE A 201 -19.34 -9.74 8.26
N SER A 202 -18.25 -9.62 7.50
CA SER A 202 -18.28 -9.75 6.03
C SER A 202 -18.81 -11.09 5.53
N CYS A 203 -18.82 -12.15 6.37
CA CYS A 203 -19.43 -13.44 6.04
C CYS A 203 -20.96 -13.35 5.95
N CYS A 204 -21.57 -12.42 6.68
CA CYS A 204 -23.02 -12.26 6.78
C CYS A 204 -23.56 -11.26 5.73
N ILE A 205 -22.67 -10.50 5.08
CA ILE A 205 -23.06 -9.49 4.10
C ILE A 205 -23.25 -10.15 2.72
N PRO A 206 -24.41 -10.02 2.08
CA PRO A 206 -24.64 -10.60 0.77
C PRO A 206 -23.72 -10.01 -0.31
N ASN A 207 -23.20 -10.86 -1.20
CA ASN A 207 -22.28 -10.47 -2.30
C ASN A 207 -22.79 -9.34 -3.21
N ARG A 208 -24.11 -9.08 -3.25
CA ARG A 208 -24.69 -7.93 -3.98
C ARG A 208 -24.18 -6.56 -3.51
N PHE A 209 -23.72 -6.46 -2.26
CA PHE A 209 -23.15 -5.24 -1.71
C PHE A 209 -21.67 -5.08 -2.05
N PHE A 210 -20.98 -6.17 -2.42
CA PHE A 210 -19.57 -6.18 -2.81
C PHE A 210 -19.39 -5.98 -4.32
N GLN A 211 -20.05 -4.96 -4.89
CA GLN A 211 -19.84 -4.57 -6.29
C GLN A 211 -18.58 -3.68 -6.38
N PRO A 212 -17.56 -4.03 -7.18
CA PRO A 212 -16.27 -3.34 -7.18
C PRO A 212 -16.37 -1.82 -7.40
N GLU A 213 -17.21 -1.39 -8.35
CA GLU A 213 -17.41 0.04 -8.65
C GLU A 213 -18.02 0.79 -7.47
N LYS A 214 -19.05 0.22 -6.85
CA LYS A 214 -19.72 0.83 -5.70
C LYS A 214 -18.84 0.83 -4.47
N MET A 215 -18.07 -0.23 -4.25
CA MET A 215 -17.12 -0.31 -3.14
C MET A 215 -15.99 0.69 -3.29
N LEU A 216 -15.47 0.89 -4.50
CA LEU A 216 -14.44 1.88 -4.77
C LEU A 216 -14.98 3.30 -4.52
N LEU A 217 -16.18 3.60 -5.03
CA LEU A 217 -16.81 4.90 -4.79
C LEU A 217 -17.13 5.12 -3.32
N SER A 218 -17.69 4.11 -2.63
CA SER A 218 -18.04 4.22 -1.21
C SER A 218 -16.80 4.31 -0.34
N GLY A 219 -15.76 3.54 -0.64
CA GLY A 219 -14.49 3.56 0.09
C GLY A 219 -13.76 4.88 -0.08
N PHE A 220 -13.68 5.39 -1.31
CA PHE A 220 -13.14 6.72 -1.58
C PHE A 220 -13.94 7.81 -0.87
N GLY A 221 -15.27 7.78 -0.99
CA GLY A 221 -16.15 8.73 -0.33
C GLY A 221 -16.01 8.72 1.21
N LEU A 222 -15.98 7.53 1.81
CA LEU A 222 -15.73 7.37 3.25
C LEU A 222 -14.35 7.89 3.66
N GLY A 223 -13.32 7.66 2.86
CA GLY A 223 -11.98 8.19 3.09
C GLY A 223 -11.95 9.72 3.11
N VAL A 224 -12.58 10.37 2.12
CA VAL A 224 -12.70 11.83 2.07
C VAL A 224 -13.47 12.36 3.28
N ILE A 225 -14.60 11.74 3.62
CA ILE A 225 -15.39 12.11 4.79
C ILE A 225 -14.56 11.99 6.07
N LEU A 226 -13.78 10.91 6.23
CA LEU A 226 -12.93 10.71 7.39
C LEU A 226 -11.86 11.81 7.50
N VAL A 227 -11.20 12.17 6.39
CA VAL A 227 -10.23 13.27 6.36
C VAL A 227 -10.87 14.60 6.77
N LEU A 228 -12.08 14.89 6.28
CA LEU A 228 -12.83 16.10 6.66
C LEU A 228 -13.20 16.10 8.15
N ILE A 229 -13.63 14.95 8.70
CA ILE A 229 -13.94 14.81 10.12
C ILE A 229 -12.69 15.03 10.97
N LEU A 230 -11.55 14.43 10.60
CA LEU A 230 -10.29 14.61 11.30
C LEU A 230 -9.82 16.07 11.28
N GLY A 231 -9.97 16.74 10.14
CA GLY A 231 -9.68 18.17 10.02
C GLY A 231 -10.57 19.02 10.91
N PHE A 232 -11.87 18.70 10.96
CA PHE A 232 -12.83 19.42 11.80
C PHE A 232 -12.55 19.25 13.30
N ILE A 233 -12.10 18.06 13.71
CA ILE A 233 -11.76 17.75 15.11
C ILE A 233 -10.39 18.35 15.51
N GLY A 234 -9.66 18.98 14.59
CA GLY A 234 -8.37 19.58 14.93
C GLY A 234 -7.23 18.55 14.99
N LYS A 235 -7.32 17.43 14.27
CA LYS A 235 -6.35 16.33 14.34
C LYS A 235 -5.50 16.20 13.07
N GLY A 236 -4.20 16.39 13.23
CA GLY A 236 -3.18 16.16 12.20
C GLY A 236 -3.22 17.15 11.04
N THR A 237 -2.56 16.82 9.94
CA THR A 237 -2.49 17.67 8.73
C THR A 237 -3.85 18.10 8.14
N PRO A 238 -4.94 17.31 8.23
CA PRO A 238 -6.25 17.73 7.71
C PRO A 238 -6.84 19.00 8.33
N THR A 239 -6.31 19.51 9.46
CA THR A 239 -6.79 20.77 10.06
C THR A 239 -6.64 21.96 9.13
N ILE A 240 -5.65 21.93 8.22
CA ILE A 240 -5.40 23.01 7.26
C ILE A 240 -6.60 23.28 6.33
N ILE A 241 -7.49 22.31 6.17
CA ILE A 241 -8.75 22.46 5.41
C ILE A 241 -9.63 23.55 6.05
N PHE A 242 -9.60 23.66 7.38
CA PHE A 242 -10.41 24.60 8.16
C PHE A 242 -9.62 25.84 8.58
N ASP A 243 -8.32 25.69 8.88
CA ASP A 243 -7.47 26.81 9.28
C ASP A 243 -7.14 27.74 8.11
N GLU A 244 -6.89 27.16 6.92
CA GLU A 244 -6.45 27.90 5.72
C GLU A 244 -7.20 27.41 4.45
N PRO A 245 -8.54 27.53 4.41
CA PRO A 245 -9.37 26.94 3.36
C PRO A 245 -9.01 27.47 1.96
N GLY A 246 -8.57 28.73 1.87
CA GLY A 246 -8.13 29.33 0.61
C GLY A 246 -6.88 28.67 0.02
N ARG A 247 -5.88 28.35 0.87
CA ARG A 247 -4.66 27.66 0.43
C ARG A 247 -4.95 26.21 0.03
N PHE A 248 -5.82 25.54 0.79
CA PHE A 248 -6.23 24.17 0.45
C PHE A 248 -6.97 24.12 -0.90
N LEU A 249 -7.93 25.02 -1.13
CA LEU A 249 -8.66 25.10 -2.41
C LEU A 249 -7.72 25.43 -3.59
N TYR A 250 -6.72 26.29 -3.37
CA TYR A 250 -5.73 26.61 -4.39
C TYR A 250 -4.84 25.40 -4.77
N ALA A 251 -4.62 24.46 -3.87
CA ALA A 251 -3.79 23.28 -4.12
C ALA A 251 -4.51 22.18 -4.93
N LEU A 252 -5.85 22.12 -4.88
CA LEU A 252 -6.64 21.06 -5.54
C LEU A 252 -6.42 20.93 -7.05
N PRO A 253 -6.36 22.02 -7.85
CA PRO A 253 -6.08 21.92 -9.28
C PRO A 253 -4.71 21.29 -9.58
N PHE A 254 -3.71 21.56 -8.76
CA PHE A 254 -2.37 20.99 -8.92
C PHE A 254 -2.31 19.51 -8.52
N ALA A 255 -3.21 19.04 -7.66
CA ALA A 255 -3.29 17.63 -7.27
C ALA A 255 -3.94 16.73 -8.34
N ILE A 256 -4.63 17.31 -9.32
CA ILE A 256 -5.33 16.58 -10.40
C ILE A 256 -4.47 16.48 -11.68
N ILE A 257 -3.42 17.31 -11.78
CA ILE A 257 -2.47 17.35 -12.92
C ILE A 257 -1.33 16.37 -12.63
#